data_AF-A0A9D8QXD7-F1
#
_entry.id   AF-A0A9D8QXD7-F1
#
_cell.length_a   1.000
_cell.length_b   1.000
_cell.length_c   1.000
_cell.angle_alpha   90.00
_cell.angle_beta   90.00
_cell.angle_gamma   90.00
#
_symmetry.space_group_name_H-M   'P 1'
#
loop_
_entity.id
_entity.type
_entity.pdbx_description
1 polymer ?
#
loop_
_entity_poly.entity_id
_entity_poly.type
_entity_poly.pdbx_seq_one_letter_code
_entity_poly.pdbx_strand_id
1 'polypeptide(L)'
;KNNKYYTFFWFAKHFNDPLLAKLQYDLLMQDRGRMEWFDLLCYDGELVREGREKEVKIPLDNHIYGIEISSLLERNSDPNALFIAIHAGDNKVNHAHLDAGTFEIQALGEVWAYGCLGGDEYGYPGYFKRTRPDYFDKPEPPKEPGRWHFYRMRAEGKNALVFNPDMRPDQDPQGTAFVQRKISTADHSVFIVDLENCYSRDVVHYTRGIAMDRTARVISVQDDFETKGPSVVWWNMHTKADIKISDSGREAVLSLKEKKLYLSLVGEENAKFEILPADYLPGQSFPLTKNSPNTGFNKLAIKMIEKKNGSLRVDFGVSEFKEKKPLIPLKDWK
;
A
#
# COMPACT_ATOMS: atom_id res chain seq x y z
N LYS A 1 8.48 4.72 -15.93
CA LYS A 1 9.07 3.49 -15.35
C LYS A 1 10.28 3.14 -16.21
N ASN A 2 11.46 3.72 -15.96
CA ASN A 2 12.60 3.69 -16.91
C ASN A 2 13.78 2.82 -16.48
N ASN A 3 13.71 2.19 -15.30
CA ASN A 3 14.69 1.19 -14.85
C ASN A 3 13.91 -0.04 -14.40
N LYS A 4 13.86 -1.08 -15.22
CA LYS A 4 13.49 -2.42 -14.76
C LYS A 4 14.81 -3.20 -14.70
N TYR A 5 15.08 -3.87 -13.59
CA TYR A 5 16.20 -4.80 -13.50
C TYR A 5 15.76 -6.10 -14.18
N TYR A 6 16.43 -6.46 -15.28
CA TYR A 6 16.05 -7.58 -16.12
C TYR A 6 17.09 -8.68 -15.97
N THR A 7 16.90 -9.65 -15.09
CA THR A 7 17.74 -10.85 -15.13
C THR A 7 16.92 -12.09 -14.76
N PHE A 8 15.83 -12.34 -15.48
CA PHE A 8 15.09 -13.59 -15.31
C PHE A 8 15.69 -14.75 -16.11
N PHE A 9 16.61 -14.52 -17.06
CA PHE A 9 17.21 -15.61 -17.84
C PHE A 9 17.97 -16.62 -16.97
N TRP A 10 18.63 -16.18 -15.91
CA TRP A 10 19.27 -17.12 -14.99
C TRP A 10 18.24 -18.03 -14.32
N PHE A 11 17.14 -17.47 -13.81
CA PHE A 11 16.06 -18.27 -13.22
C PHE A 11 15.41 -19.19 -14.25
N ALA A 12 15.14 -18.69 -15.45
CA ALA A 12 14.59 -19.47 -16.54
C ALA A 12 15.49 -20.67 -16.88
N LYS A 13 16.80 -20.45 -17.05
CA LYS A 13 17.77 -21.51 -17.34
C LYS A 13 17.94 -22.47 -16.16
N HIS A 14 18.03 -21.96 -14.94
CA HIS A 14 18.23 -22.76 -13.73
C HIS A 14 17.04 -23.68 -13.45
N PHE A 15 15.81 -23.20 -13.63
CA PHE A 15 14.58 -23.97 -13.42
C PHE A 15 14.05 -24.64 -14.69
N ASN A 16 14.71 -24.48 -15.83
CA ASN A 16 14.24 -24.91 -17.14
C ASN A 16 12.80 -24.44 -17.44
N ASP A 17 12.54 -23.14 -17.18
CA ASP A 17 11.23 -22.51 -17.34
C ASP A 17 11.17 -21.68 -18.64
N PRO A 18 10.51 -22.19 -19.69
CA PRO A 18 10.38 -21.51 -20.98
C PRO A 18 9.46 -20.28 -20.94
N LEU A 19 8.54 -20.19 -19.98
CA LEU A 19 7.68 -19.01 -19.84
C LEU A 19 8.46 -17.83 -19.25
N LEU A 20 9.32 -18.09 -18.25
CA LEU A 20 10.24 -17.08 -17.72
C LEU A 20 11.25 -16.63 -18.79
N ALA A 21 11.77 -17.56 -19.61
CA ALA A 21 12.67 -17.23 -20.71
C ALA A 21 11.98 -16.31 -21.74
N LYS A 22 10.77 -16.66 -22.17
CA LYS A 22 9.97 -15.82 -23.06
C LYS A 22 9.66 -14.45 -22.44
N LEU A 23 9.27 -14.40 -21.17
CA LEU A 23 8.92 -13.15 -20.49
C LEU A 23 10.09 -12.16 -20.49
N GLN A 24 11.28 -12.62 -20.11
CA GLN A 24 12.50 -11.81 -20.17
C GLN A 24 12.79 -11.34 -21.60
N TYR A 25 12.71 -12.24 -22.57
CA TYR A 25 12.93 -11.91 -23.97
C TYR A 25 11.98 -10.82 -24.48
N ASP A 26 10.68 -10.93 -24.19
CA ASP A 26 9.68 -9.94 -24.59
C ASP A 26 9.93 -8.58 -23.92
N LEU A 27 10.34 -8.58 -22.65
CA LEU A 27 10.72 -7.35 -21.93
C LEU A 27 11.94 -6.67 -22.56
N LEU A 28 12.96 -7.44 -22.94
CA LEU A 28 14.14 -6.91 -23.65
C LEU A 28 13.75 -6.31 -25.00
N MET A 29 12.87 -6.98 -25.76
CA MET A 29 12.40 -6.47 -27.05
C MET A 29 11.60 -5.18 -26.92
N GLN A 30 10.82 -5.02 -25.86
CA GLN A 30 10.14 -3.75 -25.54
C GLN A 30 11.12 -2.63 -25.20
N ASP A 31 12.28 -2.96 -24.63
CA ASP A 31 13.36 -2.02 -24.28
C ASP A 31 14.46 -1.94 -25.35
N ARG A 32 14.06 -2.01 -26.63
CA ARG A 32 14.95 -1.89 -27.81
C ARG A 32 16.07 -2.93 -27.86
N GLY A 33 15.86 -4.09 -27.26
CA GLY A 33 16.82 -5.19 -27.23
C GLY A 33 18.02 -4.95 -26.31
N ARG A 34 17.93 -4.00 -25.36
CA ARG A 34 19.02 -3.72 -24.42
C ARG A 34 19.21 -4.92 -23.49
N MET A 35 20.31 -5.64 -23.68
CA MET A 35 20.68 -6.83 -22.90
C MET A 35 21.90 -6.52 -22.03
N GLU A 36 21.86 -6.93 -20.75
CA GLU A 36 23.02 -6.83 -19.86
C GLU A 36 23.93 -8.06 -20.01
N TRP A 37 25.20 -7.97 -19.60
CA TRP A 37 26.17 -9.07 -19.80
C TRP A 37 25.73 -10.40 -19.16
N PHE A 38 25.02 -10.33 -18.03
CA PHE A 38 24.54 -11.52 -17.33
C PHE A 38 23.36 -12.19 -18.06
N ASP A 39 22.53 -11.41 -18.73
CA ASP A 39 21.48 -11.92 -19.61
C ASP A 39 22.08 -12.71 -20.77
N LEU A 40 23.16 -12.21 -21.37
CA LEU A 40 23.85 -12.89 -22.47
C LEU A 40 24.38 -14.26 -22.05
N LEU A 41 24.94 -14.38 -20.85
CA LEU A 41 25.45 -15.65 -20.31
C LEU A 41 24.33 -16.67 -20.03
N CYS A 42 23.17 -16.17 -19.61
CA CYS A 42 22.05 -17.00 -19.19
C CYS A 42 21.02 -17.22 -20.31
N TYR A 43 21.15 -16.53 -21.44
CA TYR A 43 20.26 -16.66 -22.58
C TYR A 43 20.29 -18.08 -23.14
N ASP A 44 19.10 -18.62 -23.37
CA ASP A 44 18.88 -19.91 -24.02
C ASP A 44 17.82 -19.74 -25.11
N GLY A 45 18.27 -19.79 -26.37
CA GLY A 45 17.41 -19.56 -27.52
C GLY A 45 16.38 -20.66 -27.75
N GLU A 46 16.68 -21.90 -27.36
CA GLU A 46 15.73 -23.01 -27.47
C GLU A 46 14.62 -22.86 -26.45
N LEU A 47 14.98 -22.50 -25.21
CA LEU A 47 14.03 -22.27 -24.13
C LEU A 47 13.10 -21.08 -24.42
N VAL A 48 13.62 -20.00 -25.01
CA VAL A 48 12.79 -18.88 -25.50
C VAL A 48 11.85 -19.33 -26.61
N ARG A 49 12.31 -20.14 -27.57
CA ARG A 49 11.47 -20.66 -28.66
C ARG A 49 10.34 -21.52 -28.12
N GLU A 50 10.64 -22.44 -27.21
CA GLU A 50 9.63 -23.28 -26.55
C GLU A 50 8.59 -22.41 -25.83
N GLY A 51 9.03 -21.35 -25.15
CA GLY A 51 8.14 -20.43 -24.46
C GLY A 51 7.14 -19.75 -25.39
N ARG A 52 7.55 -19.36 -26.60
CA ARG A 52 6.68 -18.68 -27.58
C ARG A 52 5.48 -19.51 -28.03
N GLU A 53 5.60 -20.83 -27.96
CA GLU A 53 4.54 -21.76 -28.34
C GLU A 53 3.54 -22.00 -27.18
N LYS A 54 3.82 -21.48 -25.98
CA LYS A 54 2.99 -21.68 -24.79
C LYS A 54 2.13 -20.45 -24.48
N GLU A 55 0.90 -20.71 -24.04
CA GLU A 55 0.01 -19.69 -23.50
C GLU A 55 0.46 -19.30 -22.08
N VAL A 56 0.68 -18.01 -21.82
CA VAL A 56 0.98 -17.50 -20.48
C VAL A 56 -0.33 -17.13 -19.78
N LYS A 57 -0.66 -17.82 -18.70
CA LYS A 57 -1.77 -17.44 -17.82
C LYS A 57 -1.22 -16.73 -16.60
N ILE A 58 -1.23 -15.39 -16.62
CA ILE A 58 -0.88 -14.57 -15.46
C ILE A 58 -2.13 -14.43 -14.57
N PRO A 59 -2.09 -14.88 -13.31
CA PRO A 59 -3.19 -14.68 -12.38
C PRO A 59 -3.53 -13.20 -12.19
N LEU A 60 -4.82 -12.90 -12.05
CA LEU A 60 -5.29 -11.53 -11.77
C LEU A 60 -5.21 -11.16 -10.28
N ASP A 61 -4.69 -12.07 -9.47
CA ASP A 61 -4.41 -11.89 -8.06
C ASP A 61 -3.14 -12.68 -7.70
N ASN A 62 -2.31 -12.07 -6.87
CA ASN A 62 -1.03 -12.63 -6.47
C ASN A 62 -0.81 -12.43 -4.98
N HIS A 63 -0.15 -13.40 -4.35
CA HIS A 63 0.32 -13.29 -2.98
C HIS A 63 1.70 -13.91 -2.87
N ILE A 64 2.64 -13.14 -2.32
CA ILE A 64 4.02 -13.57 -2.11
C ILE A 64 4.20 -13.89 -0.63
N TYR A 65 4.21 -15.17 -0.30
CA TYR A 65 4.43 -15.66 1.05
C TYR A 65 5.80 -15.26 1.59
N GLY A 66 5.88 -15.04 2.89
CA GLY A 66 7.13 -14.73 3.61
C GLY A 66 7.48 -13.24 3.64
N ILE A 67 7.15 -12.48 2.59
CA ILE A 67 7.14 -11.01 2.61
C ILE A 67 5.71 -10.44 2.63
N GLU A 68 4.69 -11.31 2.56
CA GLU A 68 3.27 -11.00 2.73
C GLU A 68 2.76 -9.82 1.87
N ILE A 69 3.17 -9.79 0.61
CA ILE A 69 2.66 -8.82 -0.37
C ILE A 69 1.55 -9.47 -1.17
N SER A 70 0.36 -8.85 -1.16
CA SER A 70 -0.78 -9.27 -1.96
C SER A 70 -1.12 -8.21 -3.00
N SER A 71 -1.51 -8.61 -4.20
CA SER A 71 -1.92 -7.68 -5.25
C SER A 71 -3.09 -8.20 -6.07
N LEU A 72 -3.93 -7.28 -6.53
CA LEU A 72 -5.05 -7.52 -7.44
C LEU A 72 -4.84 -6.71 -8.72
N LEU A 73 -5.13 -7.34 -9.86
CA LEU A 73 -5.03 -6.75 -11.19
C LEU A 73 -6.37 -6.90 -11.92
N GLU A 74 -6.77 -5.86 -12.66
CA GLU A 74 -8.01 -5.86 -13.42
C GLU A 74 -7.93 -6.80 -14.61
N ARG A 75 -6.89 -6.64 -15.44
CA ARG A 75 -6.70 -7.43 -16.64
C ARG A 75 -5.23 -7.40 -17.07
N ASN A 76 -4.78 -8.48 -17.69
CA ASN A 76 -3.42 -8.58 -18.20
C ASN A 76 -3.21 -7.66 -19.42
N SER A 77 -1.97 -7.21 -19.60
CA SER A 77 -1.51 -6.49 -20.80
C SER A 77 -2.22 -5.18 -21.13
N ASP A 78 -2.97 -4.59 -20.21
CA ASP A 78 -3.58 -3.25 -20.37
C ASP A 78 -2.86 -2.23 -19.48
N PRO A 79 -2.19 -1.22 -20.05
CA PRO A 79 -1.53 -0.18 -19.26
C PRO A 79 -2.50 0.70 -18.45
N ASN A 80 -3.79 0.66 -18.75
CA ASN A 80 -4.84 1.41 -18.06
C ASN A 80 -5.61 0.58 -17.02
N ALA A 81 -5.25 -0.69 -16.84
CA ALA A 81 -5.85 -1.60 -15.87
C ALA A 81 -5.78 -1.04 -14.44
N LEU A 82 -6.78 -1.36 -13.63
CA LEU A 82 -6.70 -1.18 -12.18
C LEU A 82 -5.69 -2.15 -11.58
N PHE A 83 -4.93 -1.67 -10.61
CA PHE A 83 -4.01 -2.44 -9.82
C PHE A 83 -4.04 -1.92 -8.38
N ILE A 84 -4.13 -2.83 -7.43
CA ILE A 84 -3.89 -2.53 -6.01
C ILE A 84 -2.92 -3.56 -5.44
N ALA A 85 -1.99 -3.11 -4.61
CA ALA A 85 -1.18 -3.98 -3.78
C ALA A 85 -1.29 -3.56 -2.32
N ILE A 86 -1.19 -4.52 -1.41
CA ILE A 86 -1.10 -4.32 0.03
C ILE A 86 0.14 -5.05 0.56
N HIS A 87 0.88 -4.40 1.45
CA HIS A 87 1.96 -5.02 2.20
C HIS A 87 1.45 -5.39 3.59
N ALA A 88 1.53 -6.67 3.93
CA ALA A 88 1.50 -7.16 5.29
C ALA A 88 2.92 -7.66 5.65
N GLY A 89 3.08 -8.49 6.67
CA GLY A 89 4.36 -9.10 7.00
C GLY A 89 4.97 -8.55 8.29
N ASP A 90 6.27 -8.82 8.45
CA ASP A 90 6.99 -8.60 9.71
C ASP A 90 7.72 -7.26 9.72
N ASN A 91 7.36 -6.37 10.66
CA ASN A 91 8.00 -5.07 10.86
C ASN A 91 9.46 -5.18 11.36
N LYS A 92 9.90 -6.37 11.76
CA LYS A 92 11.26 -6.64 12.27
C LYS A 92 12.29 -6.86 11.16
N VAL A 93 11.87 -7.14 9.92
CA VAL A 93 12.84 -7.49 8.85
C VAL A 93 13.82 -6.36 8.59
N ASN A 94 15.01 -6.71 8.10
CA ASN A 94 16.03 -5.71 7.80
C ASN A 94 15.49 -4.73 6.73
N HIS A 95 15.72 -3.43 6.95
CA HIS A 95 15.19 -2.32 6.17
C HIS A 95 13.67 -2.13 6.19
N ALA A 96 12.93 -2.81 7.07
CA ALA A 96 11.49 -2.57 7.25
C ALA A 96 11.17 -1.13 7.66
N HIS A 97 10.00 -0.68 7.21
CA HIS A 97 9.26 0.46 7.75
C HIS A 97 8.11 -0.05 8.60
N LEU A 98 7.48 0.85 9.37
CA LEU A 98 6.21 0.57 10.04
C LEU A 98 5.07 0.76 9.02
N ASP A 99 4.94 -0.17 8.09
CA ASP A 99 4.05 -0.04 6.94
C ASP A 99 3.12 -1.24 6.71
N ALA A 100 2.96 -2.10 7.71
CA ALA A 100 1.96 -3.14 7.67
C ALA A 100 0.56 -2.54 7.41
N GLY A 101 -0.11 -3.06 6.39
CA GLY A 101 -1.39 -2.57 5.90
C GLY A 101 -1.30 -1.46 4.86
N THR A 102 -0.11 -0.95 4.51
CA THR A 102 0.01 0.07 3.45
C THR A 102 -0.43 -0.49 2.11
N PHE A 103 -1.06 0.36 1.29
CA PHE A 103 -1.50 -0.01 -0.05
C PHE A 103 -1.03 0.97 -1.13
N GLU A 104 -0.91 0.48 -2.35
CA GLU A 104 -0.63 1.27 -3.56
C GLU A 104 -1.74 1.04 -4.58
N ILE A 105 -2.18 2.11 -5.27
CA ILE A 105 -3.19 2.02 -6.33
C ILE A 105 -2.61 2.61 -7.62
N GLN A 106 -2.69 1.84 -8.70
CA GLN A 106 -2.48 2.30 -10.07
C GLN A 106 -3.75 2.09 -10.88
N ALA A 107 -4.06 3.04 -11.76
CA ALA A 107 -5.20 2.98 -12.66
C ALA A 107 -4.99 3.97 -13.81
N LEU A 108 -5.54 3.67 -14.99
CA LEU A 108 -5.46 4.57 -16.15
C LEU A 108 -4.01 4.96 -16.49
N GLY A 109 -3.04 4.09 -16.25
CA GLY A 109 -1.62 4.33 -16.51
C GLY A 109 -0.92 5.30 -15.54
N GLU A 110 -1.54 5.67 -14.41
CA GLU A 110 -0.93 6.54 -13.39
C GLU A 110 -0.95 5.86 -12.00
N VAL A 111 -0.09 6.35 -11.10
CA VAL A 111 -0.08 5.97 -9.68
C VAL A 111 -0.91 7.00 -8.91
N TRP A 112 -1.96 6.54 -8.23
CA TRP A 112 -2.93 7.39 -7.54
C TRP A 112 -2.75 7.41 -6.03
N ALA A 113 -2.41 6.26 -5.44
CA ALA A 113 -2.09 6.13 -4.03
C ALA A 113 -0.67 5.58 -3.90
N TYR A 114 0.24 6.35 -3.31
CA TYR A 114 1.65 5.97 -3.16
C TYR A 114 1.85 5.34 -1.79
N GLY A 115 2.11 4.03 -1.72
CA GLY A 115 2.32 3.35 -0.44
C GLY A 115 3.64 3.71 0.25
N CYS A 116 4.59 4.26 -0.50
CA CYS A 116 5.88 4.78 -0.04
C CYS A 116 6.26 6.06 -0.78
N LEU A 117 6.93 6.99 -0.08
CA LEU A 117 7.33 8.30 -0.62
C LEU A 117 8.73 8.30 -1.25
N GLY A 118 9.40 7.15 -1.32
CA GLY A 118 10.75 6.98 -1.85
C GLY A 118 11.85 7.03 -0.79
N GLY A 119 13.11 6.98 -1.24
CA GLY A 119 14.29 6.92 -0.37
C GLY A 119 14.58 8.23 0.36
N ASP A 120 14.99 8.13 1.62
CA ASP A 120 15.43 9.25 2.45
C ASP A 120 16.98 9.35 2.47
N GLU A 121 17.51 10.38 3.13
CA GLU A 121 18.96 10.57 3.31
C GLU A 121 19.45 9.77 4.53
N TYR A 122 20.26 8.76 4.27
CA TYR A 122 20.77 7.83 5.28
C TYR A 122 21.78 8.48 6.22
N GLY A 123 22.36 9.63 5.84
CA GLY A 123 23.23 10.42 6.70
C GLY A 123 22.51 11.19 7.82
N TYR A 124 21.18 11.21 7.85
CA TYR A 124 20.47 11.93 8.91
C TYR A 124 20.69 11.29 10.30
N PRO A 125 20.96 12.11 11.34
CA PRO A 125 21.18 11.60 12.69
C PRO A 125 20.03 10.68 13.15
N GLY A 126 20.37 9.50 13.67
CA GLY A 126 19.40 8.56 14.23
C GLY A 126 18.66 7.66 13.24
N TYR A 127 18.89 7.78 11.91
CA TYR A 127 18.15 7.02 10.89
C TYR A 127 18.16 5.50 11.10
N PHE A 128 19.28 4.95 11.55
CA PHE A 128 19.42 3.51 11.86
C PHE A 128 19.37 3.20 13.36
N LYS A 129 19.17 4.20 14.22
CA LYS A 129 19.23 4.03 15.68
C LYS A 129 17.83 3.84 16.24
N ARG A 130 17.61 2.77 17.00
CA ARG A 130 16.39 2.65 17.84
C ARG A 130 16.62 3.42 19.14
N THR A 131 15.70 4.31 19.48
CA THR A 131 15.77 5.19 20.65
C THR A 131 14.44 5.19 21.39
N ARG A 132 14.39 5.85 22.56
CA ARG A 132 13.18 6.00 23.36
C ARG A 132 12.38 7.26 22.96
N PRO A 133 11.04 7.24 23.08
CA PRO A 133 10.23 6.13 23.62
C PRO A 133 10.02 5.01 22.58
N ASP A 134 10.06 3.77 23.06
CA ASP A 134 9.70 2.57 22.29
C ASP A 134 8.18 2.30 22.39
N TYR A 135 7.69 1.30 21.66
CA TYR A 135 6.27 1.07 21.41
C TYR A 135 5.39 0.98 22.68
N PHE A 136 5.88 0.32 23.74
CA PHE A 136 5.16 0.16 25.02
C PHE A 136 5.57 1.17 26.11
N ASP A 137 6.47 2.11 25.79
CA ASP A 137 6.89 3.11 26.77
C ASP A 137 5.79 4.15 27.01
N LYS A 138 6.06 5.07 27.94
CA LYS A 138 5.27 6.29 28.09
C LYS A 138 5.54 7.23 26.91
N PRO A 139 4.53 7.96 26.40
CA PRO A 139 4.68 8.88 25.29
C PRO A 139 5.37 10.19 25.73
N GLU A 140 6.65 10.08 26.10
CA GLU A 140 7.48 11.22 26.48
C GLU A 140 8.20 11.80 25.25
N PRO A 141 8.52 13.11 25.24
CA PRO A 141 9.31 13.70 24.17
C PRO A 141 10.66 12.98 23.98
N PRO A 142 11.06 12.68 22.75
CA PRO A 142 12.33 12.01 22.49
C PRO A 142 13.52 12.91 22.88
N LYS A 143 14.54 12.32 23.49
CA LYS A 143 15.76 13.01 23.94
C LYS A 143 16.90 12.94 22.92
N GLU A 144 16.76 12.09 21.92
CA GLU A 144 17.70 11.86 20.84
C GLU A 144 16.95 11.46 19.55
N PRO A 145 17.54 11.65 18.36
CA PRO A 145 16.91 11.22 17.12
C PRO A 145 16.90 9.70 17.00
N GLY A 146 15.83 9.17 16.43
CA GLY A 146 15.62 7.73 16.28
C GLY A 146 14.90 7.39 15.00
N ARG A 147 15.11 6.15 14.55
CA ARG A 147 14.56 5.57 13.32
C ARG A 147 13.06 5.78 13.20
N TRP A 148 12.32 5.59 14.29
CA TRP A 148 10.86 5.73 14.31
C TRP A 148 10.37 7.16 14.50
N HIS A 149 11.27 8.14 14.51
CA HIS A 149 10.93 9.57 14.48
C HIS A 149 11.02 10.14 13.05
N PHE A 150 11.32 9.33 12.04
CA PHE A 150 11.33 9.76 10.64
C PHE A 150 9.98 9.47 10.02
N TYR A 151 9.37 10.48 9.40
CA TYR A 151 8.04 10.39 8.81
C TYR A 151 7.89 9.20 7.84
N ARG A 152 8.89 8.98 6.97
CA ARG A 152 8.88 7.88 5.99
C ARG A 152 9.02 6.48 6.59
N MET A 153 9.46 6.39 7.84
CA MET A 153 9.63 5.13 8.57
C MET A 153 8.41 4.79 9.44
N ARG A 154 7.52 5.75 9.65
CA ARG A 154 6.31 5.68 10.49
C ARG A 154 5.07 5.35 9.65
N ALA A 155 4.01 4.84 10.29
CA ALA A 155 2.78 4.46 9.60
C ALA A 155 2.00 5.67 9.09
N GLU A 156 2.10 6.82 9.75
CA GLU A 156 1.52 8.08 9.26
C GLU A 156 2.10 8.57 7.93
N GLY A 157 3.30 8.11 7.56
CA GLY A 157 3.94 8.33 6.25
C GLY A 157 3.60 7.25 5.22
N LYS A 158 2.62 6.38 5.53
CA LYS A 158 2.14 5.27 4.70
C LYS A 158 0.65 5.43 4.44
N ASN A 159 0.12 4.57 3.57
CA ASN A 159 -1.31 4.49 3.34
C ASN A 159 -1.93 3.53 4.37
N ALA A 160 -1.80 3.85 5.65
CA ALA A 160 -2.16 2.99 6.78
C ALA A 160 -3.04 3.74 7.80
N LEU A 161 -3.71 2.98 8.68
CA LEU A 161 -4.33 3.57 9.87
C LEU A 161 -3.26 3.97 10.90
N VAL A 162 -3.56 4.98 11.70
CA VAL A 162 -2.76 5.35 12.88
C VAL A 162 -3.72 5.51 14.05
N PHE A 163 -3.50 4.73 15.11
CA PHE A 163 -4.27 4.76 16.34
C PHE A 163 -3.50 5.56 17.40
N ASN A 164 -4.19 6.50 18.06
CA ASN A 164 -3.67 7.30 19.16
C ASN A 164 -2.27 7.89 18.85
N PRO A 165 -2.15 8.71 17.79
CA PRO A 165 -0.87 9.24 17.32
C PRO A 165 -0.10 9.95 18.45
N ASP A 166 1.13 9.50 18.72
CA ASP A 166 2.05 10.12 19.70
C ASP A 166 3.54 9.88 19.33
N MET A 167 4.45 10.17 20.27
CA MET A 167 5.91 10.11 20.04
C MET A 167 6.46 8.68 19.88
N ARG A 168 5.69 7.65 20.23
CA ARG A 168 6.09 6.24 20.11
C ARG A 168 5.94 5.78 18.65
N PRO A 169 6.52 4.63 18.28
CA PRO A 169 6.21 3.96 17.02
C PRO A 169 4.69 3.83 16.81
N ASP A 170 4.19 4.11 15.60
CA ASP A 170 2.76 3.98 15.26
C ASP A 170 2.29 2.52 15.21
N GLN A 171 3.23 1.61 14.92
CA GLN A 171 3.05 0.17 14.94
C GLN A 171 4.14 -0.46 15.79
N ASP A 172 3.88 -1.66 16.31
CA ASP A 172 4.88 -2.47 16.98
C ASP A 172 6.04 -2.79 16.01
N PRO A 173 7.29 -2.38 16.29
CA PRO A 173 8.45 -2.75 15.50
C PRO A 173 8.78 -4.25 15.53
N GLN A 174 8.11 -5.04 16.36
CA GLN A 174 8.14 -6.50 16.39
C GLN A 174 6.83 -7.13 15.90
N GLY A 175 5.88 -6.30 15.44
CA GLY A 175 4.57 -6.73 14.99
C GLY A 175 4.62 -7.43 13.64
N THR A 176 3.74 -8.41 13.47
CA THR A 176 3.58 -9.18 12.22
C THR A 176 2.13 -9.14 11.74
N ALA A 177 1.92 -8.93 10.44
CA ALA A 177 0.63 -8.99 9.79
C ALA A 177 0.58 -10.13 8.76
N PHE A 178 -0.55 -10.80 8.60
CA PHE A 178 -0.68 -11.93 7.67
C PHE A 178 -2.00 -11.89 6.90
N VAL A 179 -2.02 -12.48 5.72
CA VAL A 179 -3.28 -12.71 5.00
C VAL A 179 -4.12 -13.74 5.74
N GLN A 180 -5.31 -13.33 6.18
CA GLN A 180 -6.28 -14.20 6.85
C GLN A 180 -7.24 -14.86 5.85
N ARG A 181 -7.57 -14.16 4.76
CA ARG A 181 -8.54 -14.66 3.78
C ARG A 181 -8.23 -14.15 2.38
N LYS A 182 -8.44 -15.03 1.39
CA LYS A 182 -8.36 -14.76 -0.03
C LYS A 182 -9.63 -15.22 -0.73
N ILE A 183 -10.13 -14.42 -1.66
CA ILE A 183 -11.20 -14.79 -2.59
C ILE A 183 -10.72 -14.45 -3.99
N SER A 184 -10.86 -15.37 -4.92
CA SER A 184 -10.46 -15.17 -6.31
C SER A 184 -11.50 -15.76 -7.26
N THR A 185 -12.12 -14.88 -8.04
CA THR A 185 -12.97 -15.21 -9.17
C THR A 185 -12.55 -14.34 -10.37
N ALA A 186 -13.08 -14.64 -11.56
CA ALA A 186 -12.79 -13.87 -12.77
C ALA A 186 -13.18 -12.39 -12.60
N ASP A 187 -14.34 -12.10 -12.02
CA ASP A 187 -14.89 -10.74 -11.95
C ASP A 187 -14.54 -10.02 -10.63
N HIS A 188 -14.20 -10.79 -9.60
CA HIS A 188 -14.00 -10.27 -8.24
C HIS A 188 -12.86 -10.97 -7.51
N SER A 189 -12.02 -10.18 -6.82
CA SER A 189 -10.96 -10.72 -5.97
C SER A 189 -10.81 -9.90 -4.69
N VAL A 190 -10.41 -10.59 -3.61
CA VAL A 190 -10.28 -10.03 -2.25
C VAL A 190 -9.04 -10.58 -1.57
N PHE A 191 -8.36 -9.73 -0.81
CA PHE A 191 -7.46 -10.13 0.27
C PHE A 191 -7.85 -9.41 1.56
N ILE A 192 -7.89 -10.15 2.67
CA ILE A 192 -8.09 -9.61 4.02
C ILE A 192 -6.83 -9.94 4.83
N VAL A 193 -6.23 -8.92 5.42
CA VAL A 193 -5.05 -9.03 6.28
C VAL A 193 -5.44 -8.75 7.73
N ASP A 194 -4.87 -9.54 8.64
CA ASP A 194 -4.89 -9.30 10.07
C ASP A 194 -3.71 -8.40 10.44
N LEU A 195 -4.01 -7.30 11.13
CA LEU A 195 -3.07 -6.26 11.55
C LEU A 195 -3.02 -6.12 13.07
N GLU A 196 -3.79 -6.91 13.82
CA GLU A 196 -3.95 -6.77 15.27
C GLU A 196 -2.60 -6.72 16.01
N ASN A 197 -1.69 -7.62 15.67
CA ASN A 197 -0.39 -7.73 16.31
C ASN A 197 0.49 -6.47 16.08
N CYS A 198 0.40 -5.86 14.89
CA CYS A 198 1.10 -4.60 14.59
C CYS A 198 0.57 -3.41 15.40
N TYR A 199 -0.66 -3.47 15.89
CA TYR A 199 -1.30 -2.38 16.65
C TYR A 199 -1.68 -2.81 18.08
N SER A 200 -0.99 -3.83 18.61
CA SER A 200 -1.30 -4.51 19.87
C SER A 200 -1.38 -3.62 21.10
N ARG A 201 -0.88 -2.38 21.04
CA ARG A 201 -1.04 -1.37 22.09
C ARG A 201 -2.45 -0.81 22.15
N ASP A 202 -3.06 -0.56 20.99
CA ASP A 202 -4.27 0.25 20.86
C ASP A 202 -5.52 -0.58 20.50
N VAL A 203 -5.36 -1.72 19.83
CA VAL A 203 -6.47 -2.52 19.31
C VAL A 203 -6.67 -3.86 20.01
N VAL A 204 -7.92 -4.30 20.07
CA VAL A 204 -8.31 -5.68 20.38
C VAL A 204 -8.41 -6.49 19.10
N HIS A 205 -8.90 -5.88 18.01
CA HIS A 205 -8.98 -6.50 16.70
C HIS A 205 -8.73 -5.44 15.62
N TYR A 206 -8.01 -5.80 14.56
CA TYR A 206 -7.90 -4.94 13.39
C TYR A 206 -7.64 -5.77 12.13
N THR A 207 -8.54 -5.66 11.16
CA THR A 207 -8.37 -6.22 9.82
C THR A 207 -8.52 -5.15 8.74
N ARG A 208 -7.77 -5.33 7.64
CA ARG A 208 -7.90 -4.53 6.43
C ARG A 208 -8.18 -5.43 5.24
N GLY A 209 -9.19 -5.09 4.45
CA GLY A 209 -9.50 -5.73 3.19
C GLY A 209 -9.17 -4.86 2.00
N ILE A 210 -8.55 -5.45 0.98
CA ILE A 210 -8.53 -4.91 -0.38
C ILE A 210 -9.41 -5.78 -1.28
N ALA A 211 -10.22 -5.14 -2.11
CA ALA A 211 -11.06 -5.83 -3.08
C ALA A 211 -11.00 -5.14 -4.45
N MET A 212 -11.25 -5.92 -5.50
CA MET A 212 -11.39 -5.44 -6.85
C MET A 212 -12.64 -6.01 -7.49
N ASP A 213 -13.51 -5.12 -7.97
CA ASP A 213 -14.64 -5.44 -8.84
C ASP A 213 -14.26 -5.03 -10.27
N ARG A 214 -13.99 -6.03 -11.12
CA ARG A 214 -13.50 -5.80 -12.49
C ARG A 214 -14.62 -5.38 -13.44
N THR A 215 -15.85 -5.77 -13.14
CA THR A 215 -17.03 -5.40 -13.93
C THR A 215 -17.38 -3.93 -13.70
N ALA A 216 -17.44 -3.50 -12.44
CA ALA A 216 -17.68 -2.11 -12.08
C ALA A 216 -16.43 -1.22 -12.22
N ARG A 217 -15.24 -1.83 -12.35
CA ARG A 217 -13.93 -1.15 -12.34
C ARG A 217 -13.75 -0.31 -11.07
N VAL A 218 -13.92 -0.96 -9.93
CA VAL A 218 -13.78 -0.36 -8.59
C VAL A 218 -12.77 -1.13 -7.76
N ILE A 219 -11.87 -0.40 -7.10
CA ILE A 219 -11.05 -0.92 -6.01
C ILE A 219 -11.69 -0.48 -4.69
N SER A 220 -11.74 -1.36 -3.69
CA SER A 220 -12.20 -1.02 -2.34
C SER A 220 -11.10 -1.30 -1.34
N VAL A 221 -10.87 -0.35 -0.42
CA VAL A 221 -10.05 -0.54 0.78
C VAL A 221 -10.94 -0.36 1.99
N GLN A 222 -11.08 -1.39 2.81
CA GLN A 222 -11.90 -1.34 4.02
C GLN A 222 -11.09 -1.70 5.25
N ASP A 223 -11.37 -1.02 6.35
CA ASP A 223 -10.81 -1.27 7.67
C ASP A 223 -11.95 -1.60 8.63
N ASP A 224 -11.83 -2.73 9.34
CA ASP A 224 -12.70 -3.07 10.48
C ASP A 224 -11.82 -3.21 11.72
N PHE A 225 -12.15 -2.49 12.80
CA PHE A 225 -11.35 -2.48 14.03
C PHE A 225 -12.19 -2.37 15.31
N GLU A 226 -11.62 -2.90 16.38
CA GLU A 226 -12.06 -2.73 17.77
C GLU A 226 -10.87 -2.25 18.60
N THR A 227 -11.02 -1.14 19.33
CA THR A 227 -9.96 -0.55 20.14
C THR A 227 -10.12 -0.89 21.62
N LYS A 228 -9.00 -0.92 22.36
CA LYS A 228 -8.99 -1.23 23.80
C LYS A 228 -9.67 -0.14 24.65
N GLY A 229 -9.78 1.06 24.12
CA GLY A 229 -10.47 2.20 24.73
C GLY A 229 -10.82 3.25 23.68
N PRO A 230 -11.58 4.30 24.06
CA PRO A 230 -11.88 5.40 23.14
C PRO A 230 -10.59 5.94 22.52
N SER A 231 -10.52 5.91 21.19
CA SER A 231 -9.30 6.19 20.45
C SER A 231 -9.52 7.25 19.38
N VAL A 232 -8.45 7.99 19.08
CA VAL A 232 -8.35 8.81 17.87
C VAL A 232 -7.72 7.95 16.79
N VAL A 233 -8.38 7.86 15.64
CA VAL A 233 -7.95 7.02 14.52
C VAL A 233 -7.83 7.88 13.27
N TRP A 234 -6.71 7.75 12.59
CA TRP A 234 -6.42 8.43 11.33
C TRP A 234 -6.30 7.44 10.19
N TRP A 235 -7.07 7.62 9.13
CA TRP A 235 -6.82 6.97 7.84
C TRP A 235 -6.03 7.91 6.95
N ASN A 236 -5.03 7.41 6.24
CA ASN A 236 -4.12 8.20 5.42
C ASN A 236 -3.96 7.62 4.02
N MET A 237 -3.86 8.49 3.01
CA MET A 237 -3.45 8.12 1.66
C MET A 237 -2.64 9.25 1.01
N HIS A 238 -1.45 8.92 0.51
CA HIS A 238 -0.54 9.86 -0.12
C HIS A 238 -0.71 9.88 -1.64
N THR A 239 -0.73 11.08 -2.21
CA THR A 239 -0.88 11.25 -3.65
C THR A 239 -0.16 12.49 -4.16
N LYS A 240 0.21 12.47 -5.44
CA LYS A 240 0.65 13.66 -6.19
C LYS A 240 -0.49 14.33 -6.96
N ALA A 241 -1.70 13.76 -6.89
CA ALA A 241 -2.86 14.29 -7.56
C ALA A 241 -3.34 15.58 -6.91
N ASP A 242 -3.95 16.45 -7.71
CA ASP A 242 -4.78 17.51 -7.17
C ASP A 242 -6.04 16.90 -6.58
N ILE A 243 -6.41 17.33 -5.37
CA ILE A 243 -7.54 16.76 -4.61
C ILE A 243 -8.67 17.79 -4.55
N LYS A 244 -9.87 17.37 -4.95
CA LYS A 244 -11.11 18.12 -4.68
C LYS A 244 -12.05 17.27 -3.85
N ILE A 245 -12.46 17.77 -2.69
CA ILE A 245 -13.40 17.09 -1.79
C ILE A 245 -14.79 17.73 -1.99
N SER A 246 -15.85 16.92 -2.02
CA SER A 246 -17.22 17.44 -2.11
C SER A 246 -17.66 18.12 -0.82
N ASP A 247 -18.72 18.95 -0.89
CA ASP A 247 -19.22 19.70 0.29
C ASP A 247 -19.61 18.80 1.46
N SER A 248 -20.06 17.58 1.19
CA SER A 248 -20.38 16.59 2.22
C SER A 248 -19.14 16.06 2.95
N GLY A 249 -17.96 16.15 2.32
CA GLY A 249 -16.72 15.51 2.77
C GLY A 249 -16.68 14.00 2.49
N ARG A 250 -17.68 13.44 1.80
CA ARG A 250 -17.84 11.98 1.60
C ARG A 250 -17.33 11.49 0.26
N GLU A 251 -17.00 12.40 -0.64
CA GLU A 251 -16.47 12.08 -1.96
C GLU A 251 -15.26 12.96 -2.24
N ALA A 252 -14.33 12.43 -3.02
CA ALA A 252 -13.21 13.18 -3.51
C ALA A 252 -12.93 12.83 -4.98
N VAL A 253 -12.37 13.79 -5.71
CA VAL A 253 -11.86 13.60 -7.07
C VAL A 253 -10.38 13.91 -7.05
N LEU A 254 -9.58 12.92 -7.44
CA LEU A 254 -8.16 13.08 -7.67
C LEU A 254 -7.94 13.38 -9.16
N SER A 255 -7.12 14.37 -9.47
CA SER A 255 -6.77 14.73 -10.85
C SER A 255 -5.26 14.64 -11.07
N LEU A 256 -4.85 13.89 -12.09
CA LEU A 256 -3.46 13.79 -12.55
C LEU A 256 -3.44 13.93 -14.07
N LYS A 257 -2.78 14.96 -14.59
CA LYS A 257 -2.85 15.34 -16.01
C LYS A 257 -4.32 15.52 -16.41
N GLU A 258 -4.78 14.86 -17.46
CA GLU A 258 -6.18 14.89 -17.93
C GLU A 258 -7.04 13.76 -17.35
N LYS A 259 -6.49 12.93 -16.45
CA LYS A 259 -7.16 11.75 -15.90
C LYS A 259 -7.76 12.07 -14.53
N LYS A 260 -8.82 11.36 -14.17
CA LYS A 260 -9.50 11.47 -12.88
C LYS A 260 -9.69 10.11 -12.23
N LEU A 261 -9.61 10.09 -10.90
CA LEU A 261 -10.02 8.98 -10.06
C LEU A 261 -11.03 9.49 -9.04
N TYR A 262 -12.14 8.78 -8.90
CA TYR A 262 -13.26 9.15 -8.05
C TYR A 262 -13.23 8.30 -6.78
N LEU A 263 -13.37 8.94 -5.63
CA LEU A 263 -13.33 8.31 -4.33
C LEU A 263 -14.68 8.48 -3.63
N SER A 264 -15.16 7.44 -2.98
CA SER A 264 -16.36 7.47 -2.14
C SER A 264 -16.07 6.87 -0.77
N LEU A 265 -16.40 7.62 0.28
CA LEU A 265 -16.31 7.21 1.66
C LEU A 265 -17.62 6.57 2.12
N VAL A 266 -17.56 5.31 2.56
CA VAL A 266 -18.69 4.49 3.00
C VAL A 266 -18.44 4.00 4.43
N GLY A 267 -19.46 3.99 5.28
CA GLY A 267 -19.29 3.74 6.72
C GLY A 267 -19.00 5.00 7.53
N GLU A 268 -18.91 4.87 8.85
CA GLU A 268 -18.68 5.97 9.81
C GLU A 268 -19.38 7.29 9.44
N GLU A 269 -20.62 7.49 9.89
CA GLU A 269 -21.50 8.60 9.46
C GLU A 269 -20.84 9.98 9.54
N ASN A 270 -20.07 10.25 10.60
CA ASN A 270 -19.40 11.53 10.83
C ASN A 270 -17.99 11.64 10.20
N ALA A 271 -17.49 10.58 9.58
CA ALA A 271 -16.18 10.61 8.92
C ALA A 271 -16.25 11.44 7.64
N LYS A 272 -15.19 12.22 7.41
CA LYS A 272 -15.02 13.08 6.24
C LYS A 272 -13.58 13.04 5.78
N PHE A 273 -13.39 13.16 4.47
CA PHE A 273 -12.09 13.45 3.90
C PHE A 273 -11.61 14.84 4.31
N GLU A 274 -10.32 14.95 4.54
CA GLU A 274 -9.59 16.20 4.69
C GLU A 274 -8.26 16.13 3.94
N ILE A 275 -7.72 17.30 3.57
CA ILE A 275 -6.41 17.41 2.91
C ILE A 275 -5.41 17.87 3.96
N LEU A 276 -4.35 17.09 4.12
CA LEU A 276 -3.21 17.42 4.96
C LEU A 276 -1.94 17.48 4.11
N PRO A 277 -0.89 18.21 4.55
CA PRO A 277 0.43 18.05 3.97
C PRO A 277 0.92 16.60 4.15
N ALA A 278 1.80 16.15 3.24
CA ALA A 278 2.56 14.92 3.42
C ALA A 278 3.67 15.12 4.47
N ASP A 279 3.24 15.35 5.71
CA ASP A 279 4.04 15.59 6.91
C ASP A 279 3.33 14.94 8.11
N TYR A 280 3.95 15.06 9.29
CA TYR A 280 3.44 14.53 10.55
C TYR A 280 1.98 14.92 10.81
N LEU A 281 1.23 14.00 11.42
CA LEU A 281 -0.15 14.25 11.83
C LEU A 281 -0.24 15.44 12.81
N PRO A 282 -1.36 16.19 12.81
CA PRO A 282 -1.52 17.34 13.68
C PRO A 282 -1.25 17.02 15.16
N GLY A 283 -0.39 17.80 15.79
CA GLY A 283 0.01 17.63 17.19
C GLY A 283 1.27 16.80 17.39
N GLN A 284 1.81 16.16 16.35
CA GLN A 284 3.11 15.49 16.41
C GLN A 284 4.25 16.42 15.98
N SER A 285 5.43 16.21 16.58
CA SER A 285 6.65 16.94 16.23
C SER A 285 7.88 16.14 16.65
N PHE A 286 8.81 15.95 15.72
CA PHE A 286 10.08 15.27 15.95
C PHE A 286 11.25 16.21 15.59
N PRO A 287 11.56 17.20 16.45
CA PRO A 287 12.51 18.27 16.11
C PRO A 287 13.98 17.80 16.04
N LEU A 288 14.26 16.59 16.54
CA LEU A 288 15.60 16.02 16.53
C LEU A 288 15.93 15.28 15.22
N THR A 289 14.93 14.99 14.39
CA THR A 289 15.10 14.34 13.07
C THR A 289 14.87 15.32 11.92
N LYS A 290 15.34 14.94 10.74
CA LYS A 290 15.13 15.66 9.49
C LYS A 290 14.60 14.67 8.45
N ASN A 291 13.61 15.08 7.68
CA ASN A 291 13.09 14.27 6.57
C ASN A 291 13.54 14.86 5.24
N SER A 292 13.74 14.01 4.24
CA SER A 292 13.78 14.47 2.86
C SER A 292 12.47 15.15 2.45
N PRO A 293 12.49 16.20 1.61
CA PRO A 293 11.28 16.86 1.17
C PRO A 293 10.31 15.90 0.47
N ASN A 294 9.03 15.95 0.84
CA ASN A 294 7.96 15.20 0.17
C ASN A 294 7.33 16.05 -0.95
N THR A 295 8.18 16.65 -1.80
CA THR A 295 7.75 17.63 -2.81
C THR A 295 6.69 17.05 -3.75
N GLY A 296 5.58 17.79 -3.87
CA GLY A 296 4.46 17.44 -4.73
C GLY A 296 3.52 16.38 -4.15
N PHE A 297 3.74 15.92 -2.92
CA PHE A 297 2.81 15.03 -2.23
C PHE A 297 1.88 15.80 -1.30
N ASN A 298 0.60 15.42 -1.33
CA ASN A 298 -0.38 15.73 -0.29
C ASN A 298 -0.95 14.42 0.27
N LYS A 299 -1.63 14.53 1.41
CA LYS A 299 -2.26 13.43 2.12
C LYS A 299 -3.76 13.65 2.15
N LEU A 300 -4.52 12.71 1.59
CA LEU A 300 -5.95 12.59 1.86
C LEU A 300 -6.09 11.83 3.18
N ALA A 301 -6.76 12.42 4.15
CA ALA A 301 -6.89 11.88 5.49
C ALA A 301 -8.35 11.81 5.94
N ILE A 302 -8.61 10.98 6.95
CA ILE A 302 -9.90 10.91 7.65
C ILE A 302 -9.59 10.78 9.13
N LYS A 303 -10.05 11.74 9.92
CA LYS A 303 -9.98 11.68 11.39
C LYS A 303 -11.26 11.14 11.99
N MET A 304 -11.13 10.17 12.89
CA MET A 304 -12.20 9.65 13.72
C MET A 304 -11.82 9.80 15.18
N ILE A 305 -12.75 10.22 16.03
CA ILE A 305 -12.51 10.56 17.44
C ILE A 305 -13.46 9.73 18.33
N GLU A 306 -13.01 9.40 19.54
CA GLU A 306 -13.75 8.60 20.53
C GLU A 306 -14.23 7.24 19.99
N LYS A 307 -13.44 6.59 19.13
CA LYS A 307 -13.82 5.28 18.55
C LYS A 307 -13.48 4.13 19.47
N LYS A 308 -14.44 3.22 19.62
CA LYS A 308 -14.28 1.88 20.23
C LYS A 308 -14.41 0.75 19.22
N ASN A 309 -15.30 0.93 18.25
CA ASN A 309 -15.46 0.08 17.09
C ASN A 309 -15.49 1.00 15.87
N GLY A 310 -14.98 0.53 14.75
CA GLY A 310 -15.10 1.24 13.49
C GLY A 310 -15.11 0.31 12.30
N SER A 311 -15.88 0.70 11.28
CA SER A 311 -15.86 0.07 9.96
C SER A 311 -15.98 1.14 8.89
N LEU A 312 -14.98 1.21 8.03
CA LEU A 312 -14.85 2.27 7.04
C LEU A 312 -14.32 1.70 5.73
N ARG A 313 -14.97 2.03 4.61
CA ARG A 313 -14.52 1.67 3.26
C ARG A 313 -14.33 2.91 2.39
N VAL A 314 -13.21 2.96 1.68
CA VAL A 314 -12.97 3.90 0.60
C VAL A 314 -12.99 3.14 -0.72
N ASP A 315 -13.93 3.52 -1.58
CA ASP A 315 -14.04 2.98 -2.94
C ASP A 315 -13.35 3.93 -3.91
N PHE A 316 -12.61 3.37 -4.87
CA PHE A 316 -11.84 4.06 -5.90
C PHE A 316 -12.35 3.61 -7.28
N GLY A 317 -12.95 4.53 -8.03
CA GLY A 317 -13.54 4.27 -9.34
C GLY A 317 -12.94 5.15 -10.44
N VAL A 318 -12.88 4.62 -11.65
CA VAL A 318 -12.47 5.36 -12.87
C VAL A 318 -13.62 6.15 -13.49
N SER A 319 -14.79 6.12 -12.86
CA SER A 319 -15.98 6.89 -13.20
C SER A 319 -16.71 7.28 -11.92
N GLU A 320 -17.57 8.28 -12.00
CA GLU A 320 -18.44 8.68 -10.88
C GLU A 320 -19.31 7.51 -10.42
N PHE A 321 -19.49 7.41 -9.09
CA PHE A 321 -20.32 6.38 -8.49
C PHE A 321 -21.79 6.75 -8.65
N LYS A 322 -22.51 6.03 -9.52
CA LYS A 322 -23.97 6.16 -9.63
C LYS A 322 -24.71 5.57 -8.44
N GLU A 323 -24.19 4.46 -7.92
CA GLU A 323 -24.74 3.75 -6.76
C GLU A 323 -23.59 3.32 -5.85
N LYS A 324 -23.80 3.44 -4.54
CA LYS A 324 -22.83 3.04 -3.52
C LYS A 324 -23.27 1.72 -2.91
N LYS A 325 -22.42 0.69 -3.01
CA LYS A 325 -22.68 -0.57 -2.30
C LYS A 325 -22.71 -0.30 -0.79
N PRO A 326 -23.63 -0.90 -0.02
CA PRO A 326 -23.64 -0.72 1.43
C PRO A 326 -22.34 -1.23 2.05
N LEU A 327 -22.03 -0.73 3.26
CA LEU A 327 -20.94 -1.28 4.06
C LEU A 327 -21.39 -2.65 4.60
N ILE A 328 -20.55 -3.65 4.43
CA ILE A 328 -20.70 -4.96 5.07
C ILE A 328 -19.38 -5.29 5.78
N PRO A 329 -19.40 -5.97 6.94
CA PRO A 329 -18.17 -6.36 7.63
C PRO A 329 -17.24 -7.19 6.73
N LEU A 330 -15.92 -7.05 6.93
CA LEU A 330 -14.89 -7.77 6.18
C LEU A 330 -15.08 -9.28 6.25
N LYS A 331 -15.49 -9.81 7.41
CA LYS A 331 -15.82 -11.24 7.59
C LYS A 331 -16.91 -11.74 6.63
N ASP A 332 -17.79 -10.86 6.17
CA ASP A 332 -18.95 -11.16 5.32
C ASP A 332 -18.67 -10.87 3.84
N TRP A 333 -17.48 -10.38 3.47
CA TRP A 333 -17.07 -10.24 2.07
C TRP A 333 -17.11 -11.61 1.36
N LYS A 334 -17.47 -11.61 0.08
CA LYS A 334 -17.74 -12.82 -0.72
C LYS A 334 -16.90 -12.92 -1.96
#